data_AF-A0A0A3JAG8-F1
#
_entry.id   AF-A0A0A3JAG8-F1
#
_cell.length_a   1.000
_cell.length_b   1.000
_cell.length_c   1.000
_cell.angle_alpha   90.00
_cell.angle_beta   90.00
_cell.angle_gamma   90.00
#
_symmetry.space_group_name_H-M   'P 1'
#
loop_
_entity.id
_entity.type
_entity.pdbx_description
1 polymer ?
#
loop_
_entity_poly.entity_id
_entity_poly.type
_entity_poly.pdbx_seq_one_letter_code
_entity_poly.pdbx_strand_id
1 'polypeptide(L)'
;MNLSNTQRKKIDRKINTLLNNGNVATADVNILGVKKEFNAHSQIHSSDSLGADVMDFSYATAESNRIFKNYVIDEFPRYNDTEVKILEDIASKIKDPNIKGEINLFSELNTCQSCTNVILEFREKYPNIKLNVFTNDTVIP
;
A
#
# COMPACT_ATOMS: atom_id res chain seq x y z
N MET A 1 -21.34 -18.06 14.00
CA MET A 1 -22.66 -18.01 13.32
C MET A 1 -22.45 -18.32 11.85
N ASN A 2 -23.17 -19.28 11.28
CA ASN A 2 -23.07 -19.58 9.85
C ASN A 2 -24.00 -18.64 9.07
N LEU A 3 -23.44 -17.92 8.11
CA LEU A 3 -24.18 -17.05 7.19
C LEU A 3 -25.11 -17.89 6.31
N SER A 4 -26.34 -17.40 6.08
CA SER A 4 -27.27 -17.96 5.09
C SER A 4 -26.71 -17.81 3.67
N ASN A 5 -27.18 -18.64 2.74
CA ASN A 5 -26.75 -18.60 1.33
C ASN A 5 -26.98 -17.22 0.67
N THR A 6 -28.05 -16.51 1.06
CA THR A 6 -28.33 -15.14 0.59
C THR A 6 -27.33 -14.13 1.16
N GLN A 7 -26.95 -14.27 2.43
CA GLN A 7 -25.93 -13.41 3.04
C GLN A 7 -24.56 -13.63 2.41
N ARG A 8 -24.17 -14.89 2.13
CA ARG A 8 -22.92 -15.22 1.41
C ARG A 8 -22.89 -14.59 0.02
N LYS A 9 -23.91 -14.81 -0.81
CA LYS A 9 -23.98 -14.18 -2.14
C LYS A 9 -23.89 -12.65 -2.12
N LYS A 10 -24.50 -12.00 -1.12
CA LYS A 10 -24.40 -10.53 -0.96
C LYS A 10 -22.99 -10.10 -0.57
N ILE A 11 -22.34 -10.86 0.31
CA ILE A 11 -20.95 -10.66 0.73
C ILE A 11 -20.01 -10.87 -0.45
N ASP A 12 -20.13 -11.98 -1.19
CA ASP A 12 -19.31 -12.30 -2.36
C ASP A 12 -19.43 -11.23 -3.45
N ARG A 13 -20.67 -10.79 -3.74
CA ARG A 13 -20.92 -9.68 -4.69
C ARG A 13 -20.25 -8.40 -4.21
N LYS A 14 -20.34 -8.09 -2.91
CA LYS A 14 -19.72 -6.90 -2.34
C LYS A 14 -18.20 -7.01 -2.42
N ILE A 15 -17.60 -8.14 -2.05
CA ILE A 15 -16.16 -8.43 -2.21
C ILE A 15 -15.73 -8.19 -3.66
N ASN A 16 -16.39 -8.83 -4.63
CA ASN A 16 -16.07 -8.64 -6.05
C ASN A 16 -16.22 -7.18 -6.50
N THR A 17 -17.20 -6.45 -5.97
CA THR A 17 -17.36 -5.02 -6.29
C THR A 17 -16.25 -4.18 -5.68
N LEU A 18 -15.81 -4.48 -4.45
CA LEU A 18 -14.70 -3.78 -3.81
C LEU A 18 -13.38 -4.09 -4.52
N LEU A 19 -13.13 -5.35 -4.88
CA LEU A 19 -11.92 -5.74 -5.63
C LEU A 19 -11.89 -5.15 -7.04
N ASN A 20 -13.04 -4.91 -7.65
CA ASN A 20 -13.15 -4.31 -8.99
C ASN A 20 -13.24 -2.78 -8.97
N ASN A 21 -13.26 -2.14 -7.81
CA ASN A 21 -13.34 -0.68 -7.68
C ASN A 21 -12.34 -0.18 -6.64
N GLY A 22 -11.37 0.62 -7.06
CA GLY A 22 -10.37 1.19 -6.18
C GLY A 22 -9.05 1.34 -6.91
N ASN A 23 -8.06 1.87 -6.21
CA ASN A 23 -6.68 1.82 -6.67
C ASN A 23 -6.04 0.55 -6.11
N VAL A 24 -5.28 -0.15 -6.93
CA VAL A 24 -4.33 -1.17 -6.48
C VAL A 24 -2.91 -0.64 -6.62
N ALA A 25 -2.07 -0.96 -5.64
CA ALA A 25 -0.62 -0.85 -5.78
C ALA A 25 0.04 -2.17 -5.38
N THR A 26 1.18 -2.45 -5.98
CA THR A 26 2.04 -3.58 -5.64
C THR A 26 3.49 -3.13 -5.61
N ALA A 27 4.33 -3.81 -4.83
CA ALA A 27 5.76 -3.55 -4.82
C ALA A 27 6.58 -4.84 -4.76
N ASP A 28 7.52 -4.94 -5.71
CA ASP A 28 8.60 -5.91 -5.66
C ASP A 28 9.76 -5.32 -4.86
N VAL A 29 10.23 -6.08 -3.87
CA VAL A 29 11.20 -5.63 -2.87
C VAL A 29 12.41 -6.56 -2.86
N ASN A 30 13.57 -5.98 -3.15
CA ASN A 30 14.87 -6.62 -3.06
C ASN A 30 15.70 -5.94 -1.96
N ILE A 31 15.33 -6.20 -0.70
CA ILE A 31 16.02 -5.73 0.51
C ILE A 31 16.24 -6.93 1.42
N LEU A 32 17.46 -7.09 1.94
CA LEU A 32 17.80 -8.23 2.80
C LEU A 32 16.93 -8.25 4.08
N GLY A 33 16.25 -9.36 4.34
CA GLY A 33 15.42 -9.55 5.53
C GLY A 33 14.01 -8.95 5.47
N VAL A 34 13.62 -8.36 4.34
CA VAL A 34 12.26 -7.88 4.08
C VAL A 34 11.56 -8.88 3.15
N LYS A 35 10.23 -9.04 3.27
CA LYS A 35 9.45 -9.89 2.33
C LYS A 35 9.56 -9.31 0.91
N LYS A 36 9.37 -10.15 -0.11
CA LYS A 36 9.63 -9.78 -1.50
C LYS A 36 8.49 -9.02 -2.18
N GLU A 37 7.26 -9.19 -1.73
CA GLU A 37 6.07 -8.65 -2.39
C GLU A 37 5.16 -7.99 -1.37
N PHE A 38 4.62 -6.82 -1.73
CA PHE A 38 3.64 -6.07 -0.95
C PHE A 38 2.50 -5.64 -1.87
N ASN A 39 1.27 -5.64 -1.35
CA ASN A 39 0.09 -5.25 -2.11
C ASN A 39 -0.78 -4.34 -1.26
N ALA A 40 -1.44 -3.36 -1.86
CA ALA A 40 -2.39 -2.51 -1.16
C ALA A 40 -3.60 -2.23 -2.05
N HIS A 41 -4.77 -2.13 -1.41
CA HIS A 41 -6.01 -1.72 -2.05
C HIS A 41 -6.58 -0.50 -1.34
N SER A 42 -7.09 0.48 -2.09
CA SER A 42 -7.57 1.75 -1.52
C SER A 42 -8.78 1.60 -0.58
N GLN A 43 -9.49 0.48 -0.65
CA GLN A 43 -10.66 0.16 0.19
C GLN A 43 -10.39 -0.88 1.30
N ILE A 44 -9.17 -1.43 1.38
CA ILE A 44 -8.79 -2.43 2.39
C ILE A 44 -7.79 -1.78 3.33
N HIS A 45 -8.24 -1.43 4.54
CA HIS A 45 -7.45 -0.63 5.49
C HIS A 45 -6.99 -1.41 6.72
N SER A 46 -7.54 -2.61 6.94
CA SER A 46 -7.22 -3.50 8.07
C SER A 46 -7.61 -4.94 7.75
N SER A 47 -7.21 -5.88 8.59
CA SER A 47 -7.62 -7.29 8.51
C SER A 47 -9.13 -7.52 8.64
N ASP A 48 -9.86 -6.53 9.19
CA ASP A 48 -11.32 -6.59 9.34
C ASP A 48 -12.05 -6.03 8.10
N SER A 49 -11.30 -5.49 7.14
CA SER A 49 -11.87 -4.99 5.89
C SER A 49 -12.41 -6.14 5.06
N LEU A 50 -13.54 -5.91 4.39
CA LEU A 50 -14.14 -6.93 3.54
C LEU A 50 -13.22 -7.22 2.34
N GLY A 51 -12.83 -8.50 2.17
CA GLY A 51 -11.90 -8.93 1.12
C GLY A 51 -10.42 -8.89 1.53
N ALA A 52 -10.11 -8.59 2.80
CA ALA A 52 -8.74 -8.63 3.33
C ALA A 52 -8.11 -10.04 3.32
N ASP A 53 -8.92 -11.10 3.19
CA ASP A 53 -8.50 -12.49 3.11
C ASP A 53 -8.13 -12.98 1.70
N VAL A 54 -8.28 -12.11 0.69
CA VAL A 54 -8.06 -12.46 -0.72
C VAL A 54 -6.57 -12.49 -1.09
N MET A 55 -5.75 -11.67 -0.44
CA MET A 55 -4.30 -11.63 -0.62
C MET A 55 -3.61 -11.00 0.60
N ASP A 56 -2.29 -11.02 0.64
CA ASP A 56 -1.51 -10.38 1.70
C ASP A 56 -1.40 -8.86 1.46
N PHE A 57 -2.27 -8.09 2.12
CA PHE A 57 -2.34 -6.64 2.00
C PHE A 57 -1.53 -5.89 3.07
N SER A 58 -0.86 -4.83 2.65
CA SER A 58 -0.42 -3.73 3.49
C SER A 58 -1.62 -2.87 3.88
N TYR A 59 -1.73 -2.59 5.17
CA TYR A 59 -2.85 -1.87 5.79
C TYR A 59 -2.48 -0.43 6.15
N ALA A 60 -3.48 0.35 6.52
CA ALA A 60 -3.24 1.71 7.01
C ALA A 60 -2.54 1.66 8.38
N THR A 61 -1.40 2.33 8.49
CA THR A 61 -0.65 2.41 9.73
C THR A 61 -1.34 3.35 10.72
N ALA A 62 -1.55 2.86 11.95
CA ALA A 62 -2.07 3.66 13.05
C ALA A 62 -1.17 4.86 13.32
N GLU A 63 -1.77 6.00 13.68
CA GLU A 63 -1.05 7.29 13.79
C GLU A 63 0.19 7.23 14.68
N SER A 64 0.13 6.54 15.82
CA SER A 64 1.25 6.37 16.74
C SER A 64 2.44 5.60 16.16
N ASN A 65 2.22 4.84 15.09
CA ASN A 65 3.19 3.94 14.48
C ASN A 65 3.66 4.42 13.10
N ARG A 66 3.12 5.54 12.60
CA ARG A 66 3.51 6.09 11.29
C ARG A 66 4.95 6.57 11.33
N ILE A 67 5.72 6.14 10.35
CA ILE A 67 7.12 6.53 10.16
C ILE A 67 7.19 7.84 9.39
N PHE A 68 6.29 8.00 8.40
CA PHE A 68 6.20 9.18 7.54
C PHE A 68 5.24 10.19 8.14
N LYS A 69 5.44 11.48 7.84
CA LYS A 69 4.70 12.58 8.49
C LYS A 69 4.19 13.65 7.53
N ASN A 70 4.80 13.83 6.37
CA ASN A 70 4.42 14.84 5.38
C ASN A 70 3.17 14.46 4.57
N TYR A 71 2.11 14.07 5.27
CA TYR A 71 0.77 13.91 4.70
C TYR A 71 0.18 15.28 4.36
N VAL A 72 -0.40 15.40 3.17
CA VAL A 72 -1.21 16.57 2.81
C VAL A 72 -2.53 16.50 3.57
N ILE A 73 -2.95 17.63 4.15
CA ILE A 73 -4.31 17.78 4.71
C ILE A 73 -5.27 17.84 3.53
N ASP A 74 -6.15 16.85 3.44
CA ASP A 74 -7.08 16.68 2.34
C ASP A 74 -8.43 16.16 2.83
N GLU A 75 -9.44 16.18 1.97
CA GLU A 75 -10.79 15.66 2.27
C GLU A 75 -10.75 14.18 2.67
N PHE A 76 -9.85 13.42 2.05
CA PHE A 76 -9.64 12.01 2.34
C PHE A 76 -8.37 11.77 3.15
N PRO A 77 -8.40 10.87 4.15
CA PRO A 77 -7.20 10.57 4.93
C PRO A 77 -6.11 9.91 4.06
N ARG A 78 -5.02 10.65 3.79
CA ARG A 78 -3.95 10.22 2.87
C ARG A 78 -3.11 9.04 3.36
N TYR A 79 -3.19 8.70 4.64
CA TYR A 79 -2.60 7.47 5.17
C TYR A 79 -3.29 6.18 4.65
N ASN A 80 -4.43 6.33 3.98
CA ASN A 80 -5.13 5.24 3.32
C ASN A 80 -4.72 5.03 1.86
N ASP A 81 -3.93 5.93 1.28
CA ASP A 81 -3.42 5.80 -0.07
C ASP A 81 -2.56 4.53 -0.18
N THR A 82 -2.68 3.82 -1.31
CA THR A 82 -2.09 2.49 -1.49
C THR A 82 -0.56 2.49 -1.41
N GLU A 83 0.06 3.49 -2.00
CA GLU A 83 1.51 3.70 -2.02
C GLU A 83 2.03 3.96 -0.60
N VAL A 84 1.28 4.75 0.19
CA VAL A 84 1.63 5.03 1.58
C VAL A 84 1.58 3.74 2.41
N LYS A 85 0.50 2.96 2.30
CA LYS A 85 0.36 1.70 3.05
C LYS A 85 1.56 0.78 2.81
N ILE A 86 1.97 0.63 1.54
CA ILE A 86 3.12 -0.20 1.17
C ILE A 86 4.42 0.37 1.75
N LEU A 87 4.67 1.68 1.59
CA LEU A 87 5.92 2.29 2.05
C LEU A 87 6.05 2.27 3.58
N GLU A 88 4.97 2.52 4.32
CA GLU A 88 4.93 2.39 5.78
C GLU A 88 5.20 0.93 6.22
N ASP A 89 4.57 -0.05 5.57
CA ASP A 89 4.77 -1.47 5.88
C ASP A 89 6.22 -1.90 5.63
N ILE A 90 6.79 -1.58 4.46
CA ILE A 90 8.21 -1.84 4.16
C ILE A 90 9.12 -1.17 5.20
N ALA A 91 8.91 0.12 5.47
CA ALA A 91 9.71 0.88 6.42
C ALA A 91 9.66 0.28 7.84
N SER A 92 8.51 -0.28 8.25
CA SER A 92 8.36 -0.97 9.54
C SER A 92 9.23 -2.23 9.68
N LYS A 93 9.67 -2.83 8.56
CA LYS A 93 10.54 -4.01 8.54
C LYS A 93 12.03 -3.66 8.47
N ILE A 94 12.38 -2.42 8.14
CA ILE A 94 13.77 -1.97 8.01
C ILE A 94 14.29 -1.51 9.37
N LYS A 95 15.31 -2.21 9.88
CA LYS A 95 15.99 -1.86 11.14
C LYS A 95 17.20 -0.94 10.95
N ASP A 96 17.92 -1.11 9.84
CA ASP A 96 19.08 -0.30 9.48
C ASP A 96 18.72 0.69 8.37
N PRO A 97 18.68 2.02 8.64
CA PRO A 97 18.40 3.03 7.64
C PRO A 97 19.40 3.06 6.47
N ASN A 98 20.62 2.52 6.67
CA ASN A 98 21.66 2.47 5.64
C ASN A 98 21.60 1.21 4.77
N ILE A 99 20.63 0.32 4.99
CA ILE A 99 20.50 -0.91 4.21
C ILE A 99 20.39 -0.61 2.71
N LYS A 100 21.03 -1.44 1.91
CA LYS A 100 20.96 -1.36 0.45
C LYS A 100 19.82 -2.22 -0.09
N GLY A 101 19.21 -1.76 -1.16
CA GLY A 101 18.24 -2.57 -1.89
C GLY A 101 17.53 -1.79 -2.99
N GLU A 102 16.52 -2.42 -3.56
CA GLU A 102 15.68 -1.84 -4.61
C GLU A 102 14.22 -2.18 -4.33
N ILE A 103 13.35 -1.22 -4.62
CA ILE A 103 11.89 -1.35 -4.57
C ILE A 103 11.35 -0.88 -5.91
N ASN A 104 10.54 -1.71 -6.56
CA ASN A 104 9.76 -1.37 -7.73
C ASN A 104 8.29 -1.26 -7.31
N LEU A 105 7.83 -0.04 -7.06
CA LEU A 105 6.45 0.24 -6.66
C LEU A 105 5.63 0.56 -7.91
N PHE A 106 4.59 -0.24 -8.17
CA PHE A 106 3.60 0.03 -9.19
C PHE A 106 2.26 0.45 -8.56
N SER A 107 1.60 1.46 -9.12
CA SER A 107 0.23 1.83 -8.78
C SER A 107 -0.64 1.99 -10.03
N GLU A 108 -1.88 1.52 -9.99
CA GLU A 108 -2.79 1.63 -11.13
C GLU A 108 -3.16 3.08 -11.44
N LEU A 109 -3.37 3.90 -10.41
CA LEU A 109 -3.62 5.34 -10.57
C LEU A 109 -2.32 6.13 -10.45
N ASN A 110 -2.33 7.32 -11.05
CA ASN A 110 -1.21 8.25 -10.87
C ASN A 110 -1.06 8.66 -9.42
N THR A 111 0.20 8.69 -8.96
CA THR A 111 0.55 9.12 -7.61
C THR A 111 0.09 10.55 -7.37
N CYS A 112 -0.72 10.76 -6.34
CA CYS A 112 -1.15 12.10 -5.95
C CYS A 112 -0.05 12.86 -5.19
N GLN A 113 -0.28 14.14 -4.89
CA GLN A 113 0.71 15.00 -4.22
C GLN A 113 1.11 14.47 -2.82
N SER A 114 0.16 13.89 -2.06
CA SER A 114 0.48 13.27 -0.76
C SER A 114 1.39 12.05 -0.90
N CYS A 115 1.12 11.17 -1.88
CA CYS A 115 2.01 10.05 -2.17
C CYS A 115 3.41 10.53 -2.55
N THR A 116 3.51 11.62 -3.32
CA THR A 116 4.80 12.22 -3.70
C THR A 116 5.62 12.65 -2.48
N ASN A 117 4.99 13.29 -1.49
CA ASN A 117 5.69 13.70 -0.27
C ASN A 117 6.22 12.50 0.53
N VAL A 118 5.43 11.45 0.67
CA VAL A 118 5.84 10.22 1.39
C VAL A 118 6.96 9.49 0.63
N ILE A 119 6.91 9.44 -0.71
CA ILE A 119 7.97 8.90 -1.55
C ILE A 119 9.29 9.65 -1.33
N LEU A 120 9.24 10.99 -1.24
CA LEU A 120 10.42 11.81 -0.96
C LEU A 120 10.96 11.56 0.45
N GLU A 121 10.11 11.53 1.48
CA GLU A 121 10.54 11.19 2.85
C GLU A 121 11.16 9.78 2.93
N PHE A 122 10.61 8.80 2.21
CA PHE A 122 11.17 7.45 2.14
C PHE A 122 12.60 7.48 1.58
N ARG A 123 12.80 8.19 0.46
CA ARG A 123 14.12 8.31 -0.19
C ARG A 123 15.13 9.03 0.70
N GLU A 124 14.71 10.05 1.43
CA GLU A 124 15.56 10.76 2.40
C GLU A 124 15.94 9.86 3.58
N LYS A 125 14.98 9.09 4.10
CA LYS A 125 15.20 8.20 5.26
C LYS A 125 16.05 6.97 4.92
N TYR A 126 15.93 6.46 3.70
CA TYR A 126 16.63 5.26 3.22
C TYR A 126 17.39 5.54 1.91
N PRO A 127 18.47 6.34 1.97
CA PRO A 127 19.16 6.85 0.77
C PRO A 127 19.85 5.75 -0.06
N ASN A 128 20.08 4.58 0.54
CA ASN A 128 20.72 3.44 -0.10
C ASN A 128 19.71 2.46 -0.73
N ILE A 129 18.41 2.75 -0.64
CA ILE A 129 17.35 1.99 -1.30
C ILE A 129 16.90 2.72 -2.55
N LYS A 130 17.05 2.09 -3.71
CA LYS A 130 16.54 2.62 -4.97
C LYS A 130 15.03 2.38 -5.05
N LEU A 131 14.24 3.43 -4.91
CA LEU A 131 12.79 3.38 -5.05
C LEU A 131 12.36 3.85 -6.46
N ASN A 132 12.01 2.90 -7.32
CA ASN A 132 11.40 3.14 -8.63
C ASN A 132 9.88 3.16 -8.48
N VAL A 133 9.22 4.13 -9.10
CA VAL A 133 7.77 4.29 -9.03
C VAL A 133 7.21 4.26 -10.45
N PHE A 134 6.25 3.37 -10.65
CA PHE A 134 5.58 3.12 -11.91
C PHE A 134 4.08 3.33 -11.72
N THR A 135 3.46 4.00 -12.67
CA THR A 135 2.01 4.11 -12.82
C THR A 135 1.58 3.58 -14.19
N ASN A 136 0.29 3.33 -14.39
CA ASN A 136 -0.25 2.95 -15.70
C ASN A 136 0.21 3.86 -16.84
N ASP A 137 0.39 5.16 -16.58
CA ASP A 137 0.85 6.12 -17.60
C ASP A 137 2.37 6.02 -17.90
N THR A 138 3.15 5.46 -16.98
CA THR A 138 4.62 5.30 -17.13
C THR A 138 5.04 3.92 -17.60
N VAL A 139 4.16 2.92 -17.46
CA VAL A 139 4.35 1.58 -18.00
C VAL A 139 3.69 1.54 -19.38
N ILE A 140 4.37 2.12 -20.38
CA ILE A 140 3.96 1.95 -21.78
C ILE A 140 4.49 0.58 -22.23
N PRO A 141 3.64 -0.31 -22.79
CA PRO A 141 4.12 -1.57 -23.39
C PRO A 141 5.06 -1.35 -24.59
#